data_AF-A0AB73MNN7-F1
#
_entry.id   AF-A0AB73MNN7-F1
#
_cell.length_a   1.000
_cell.length_b   1.000
_cell.length_c   1.000
_cell.angle_alpha   90.00
_cell.angle_beta   90.00
_cell.angle_gamma   90.00
#
_symmetry.space_group_name_H-M   'P 1'
#
loop_
_entity.id
_entity.type
_entity.pdbx_description
1 polymer ?
#
loop_
_entity_poly.entity_id
_entity_poly.type
_entity_poly.pdbx_seq_one_letter_code
_entity_poly.pdbx_strand_id
1 'polypeptide(L)'
;MISLSRWSKFFDMKRMIEASLAAVALVLFSPVLVGVSLLILIIDGRPIFFLQERIGLNRKPFRIVKFRTMKDGEVTNLGSWLRKTGIDELPQIWNVLIGDMSVVGPRPLTQLDVDRLGWDRKFYEIRWSVLPGITGLSQLYSGMGSRVSFCFERSYLNSKNLGLDIGIVFLTFAMNGFGKKRIRDGLKSKLKNRKRMIPWKKWAQHFRKNESRPLPKIDAEVLKLRPNEMQSIAYSLAIFQLGESGEGRISKEIDKTILFGIDDFYRQALKLFVKEEGRHARILGECVRALKGEPIESNWTERLFYFGRRLLGVRLKLMVLLAAEVVGICFYKKIAEKIPNGLIKSALLDIVKDEEKHLKFHGDFFRIRVRNFFTKIVFKILWKLIALGACTAVILDHRKTFKVLGISNWKTFQKFQEIARSAEDCIVSDRNSNRSLSLIRISKL
;
A
#
# COMPACT_ATOMS: atom_id res chain seq x y z
N MET A 1 -23.38 13.21 -0.94
CA MET A 1 -24.20 12.54 0.08
C MET A 1 -25.01 11.44 -0.59
N ILE A 2 -24.61 10.18 -0.48
CA ILE A 2 -25.49 9.06 -0.86
C ILE A 2 -26.49 8.93 0.29
N SER A 3 -27.77 9.18 0.04
CA SER A 3 -28.77 9.36 1.09
C SER A 3 -28.88 8.13 2.00
N LEU A 4 -28.95 8.38 3.31
CA LEU A 4 -29.24 7.39 4.34
C LEU A 4 -30.51 6.57 4.02
N SER A 5 -31.47 7.16 3.29
CA SER A 5 -32.72 6.52 2.84
C SER A 5 -32.55 5.38 1.83
N ARG A 6 -31.48 5.40 1.02
CA ARG A 6 -31.20 4.32 0.05
C ARG A 6 -30.52 3.13 0.73
N TRP A 7 -29.77 3.40 1.79
CA TRP A 7 -29.13 2.39 2.62
C TRP A 7 -30.14 1.65 3.50
N SER A 8 -31.09 2.36 4.13
CA SER A 8 -32.14 1.73 4.93
C SER A 8 -33.01 0.78 4.10
N LYS A 9 -33.54 1.24 2.95
CA LYS A 9 -34.36 0.41 2.05
C LYS A 9 -33.66 -0.87 1.59
N PHE A 10 -32.36 -0.81 1.30
CA PHE A 10 -31.58 -2.00 0.92
C PHE A 10 -31.48 -3.00 2.09
N PHE A 11 -31.24 -2.52 3.31
CA PHE A 11 -31.17 -3.38 4.49
C PHE A 11 -32.52 -4.02 4.80
N ASP A 12 -33.61 -3.26 4.71
CA ASP A 12 -34.96 -3.77 4.97
C ASP A 12 -35.35 -4.86 3.95
N MET A 13 -35.09 -4.62 2.67
CA MET A 13 -35.34 -5.60 1.61
C MET A 13 -34.47 -6.86 1.78
N LYS A 14 -33.17 -6.69 2.06
CA LYS A 14 -32.27 -7.81 2.34
C LYS A 14 -32.77 -8.61 3.54
N ARG A 15 -33.19 -7.93 4.61
CA ARG A 15 -33.68 -8.57 5.84
C ARG A 15 -34.92 -9.42 5.58
N MET A 16 -35.89 -8.91 4.83
CA MET A 16 -37.10 -9.66 4.47
C MET A 16 -36.75 -10.92 3.66
N ILE A 17 -35.88 -10.78 2.65
CA ILE A 17 -35.44 -11.92 1.83
C ILE A 17 -34.74 -12.98 2.70
N GLU A 18 -33.81 -12.56 3.56
CA GLU A 18 -33.07 -13.48 4.42
C GLU A 18 -33.96 -14.17 5.46
N ALA A 19 -34.93 -13.47 6.04
CA ALA A 19 -35.88 -14.07 6.97
C ALA A 19 -36.79 -15.11 6.27
N SER A 20 -37.32 -14.79 5.09
CA SER A 20 -38.12 -15.73 4.30
C SER A 20 -37.32 -16.97 3.88
N LEU A 21 -36.08 -16.77 3.40
CA LEU A 21 -35.19 -17.89 3.05
C LEU A 21 -34.80 -18.72 4.27
N ALA A 22 -34.57 -18.09 5.43
CA ALA A 22 -34.27 -18.80 6.67
C ALA A 22 -35.46 -19.64 7.16
N ALA A 23 -36.68 -19.12 7.07
CA ALA A 23 -37.90 -19.87 7.41
C ALA A 23 -38.05 -21.11 6.52
N VAL A 24 -37.92 -20.94 5.20
CA VAL A 24 -37.97 -22.05 4.24
C VAL A 24 -36.84 -23.05 4.52
N ALA A 25 -35.61 -22.57 4.75
CA ALA A 25 -34.47 -23.42 5.04
C ALA A 25 -34.65 -24.23 6.34
N LEU A 26 -35.24 -23.66 7.39
CA LEU A 26 -35.53 -24.39 8.63
C LEU A 26 -36.52 -25.53 8.40
N VAL A 27 -37.56 -25.31 7.59
CA VAL A 27 -38.52 -26.38 7.22
C VAL A 27 -37.82 -27.47 6.42
N LEU A 28 -37.07 -27.09 5.38
CA LEU A 28 -36.36 -28.04 4.51
C LEU A 28 -35.28 -28.85 5.25
N PHE A 29 -34.53 -28.20 6.14
CA PHE A 29 -33.48 -28.85 6.93
C PHE A 29 -34.01 -29.45 8.23
N SER A 30 -35.30 -29.33 8.55
CA SER A 30 -35.87 -29.87 9.79
C SER A 30 -35.63 -31.38 9.97
N PRO A 31 -35.69 -32.26 8.94
CA PRO A 31 -35.39 -33.68 9.14
C PRO A 31 -33.92 -33.91 9.53
N VAL A 32 -33.00 -33.12 8.96
CA VAL A 32 -31.57 -33.16 9.30
C VAL A 32 -31.34 -32.64 10.72
N LEU A 33 -31.97 -31.51 11.08
CA LEU A 33 -31.85 -30.93 12.41
C LEU A 33 -32.35 -31.89 13.50
N VAL A 34 -33.51 -32.53 13.29
CA VAL A 34 -34.04 -33.54 14.23
C VAL A 34 -33.15 -34.77 14.27
N GLY A 35 -32.75 -35.31 13.12
CA GLY A 35 -31.88 -36.49 13.04
C GLY A 35 -30.54 -36.28 13.77
N VAL A 36 -29.87 -35.15 13.52
CA VAL A 36 -28.62 -34.81 14.22
C VAL A 36 -28.86 -34.56 15.70
N SER A 37 -29.99 -33.94 16.08
CA SER A 37 -30.35 -33.75 17.49
C SER A 37 -30.50 -35.07 18.23
N LEU A 38 -31.15 -36.07 17.60
CA LEU A 38 -31.29 -37.42 18.15
C LEU A 38 -29.95 -38.13 18.24
N LEU A 39 -29.09 -38.04 17.21
CA LEU A 39 -27.75 -38.63 17.24
C LEU A 39 -26.89 -38.05 18.37
N ILE A 40 -26.91 -36.73 18.57
CA ILE A 40 -26.19 -36.09 19.69
C ILE A 40 -26.78 -36.55 21.02
N LEU A 41 -28.11 -36.63 21.12
CA LEU A 41 -28.77 -37.06 22.36
C LEU A 41 -28.40 -38.51 22.73
N ILE A 42 -28.36 -39.41 21.76
CA ILE A 42 -28.06 -40.83 21.97
C ILE A 42 -26.56 -41.06 22.22
N ILE A 43 -25.68 -40.42 21.44
CA ILE A 43 -24.24 -40.69 21.46
C ILE A 43 -23.53 -39.83 22.50
N ASP A 44 -23.79 -38.52 22.50
CA ASP A 44 -23.06 -37.56 23.34
C ASP A 44 -23.84 -37.20 24.61
N GLY A 45 -25.18 -37.35 24.62
CA GLY A 45 -26.09 -36.98 25.71
C GLY A 45 -26.67 -35.56 25.60
N ARG A 46 -27.06 -34.98 26.74
CA ARG A 46 -27.47 -33.56 26.84
C ARG A 46 -26.31 -32.67 27.28
N PRO A 47 -26.29 -31.37 26.90
CA PRO A 47 -27.24 -30.68 26.02
C PRO A 47 -26.99 -30.93 24.52
N ILE A 48 -28.04 -30.82 23.71
CA ILE A 48 -27.97 -31.01 22.24
C ILE A 48 -27.33 -29.79 21.57
N PHE A 49 -27.78 -28.59 21.97
CA PHE A 49 -27.27 -27.34 21.44
C PHE A 49 -26.21 -26.75 22.35
N PHE A 50 -25.19 -26.16 21.73
CA PHE A 50 -24.22 -25.30 22.37
C PHE A 50 -24.56 -23.85 22.07
N LEU A 51 -24.81 -23.07 23.12
CA LEU A 51 -25.08 -21.64 23.05
C LEU A 51 -23.82 -20.88 23.42
N GLN A 52 -23.39 -19.95 22.57
CA GLN A 52 -22.22 -19.12 22.83
C GLN A 52 -22.53 -17.65 22.63
N GLU A 53 -22.11 -16.83 23.57
CA GLU A 53 -22.23 -15.39 23.44
C GLU A 53 -21.24 -14.84 22.41
N ARG A 54 -21.76 -13.97 21.53
CA ARG A 54 -21.02 -13.28 20.49
C ARG A 54 -21.44 -11.82 20.45
N ILE A 55 -20.54 -10.98 19.95
CA ILE A 55 -20.81 -9.55 19.76
C ILE A 55 -21.44 -9.36 18.38
N GLY A 56 -22.59 -8.68 18.34
CA GLY A 56 -23.38 -8.42 17.14
C GLY A 56 -23.50 -6.95 16.76
N LEU A 57 -24.63 -6.59 16.14
CA LEU A 57 -24.92 -5.23 15.71
C LEU A 57 -24.86 -4.25 16.89
N ASN A 58 -24.23 -3.10 16.68
CA ASN A 58 -24.01 -2.05 17.69
C ASN A 58 -23.35 -2.58 18.97
N ARG A 59 -22.48 -3.59 18.83
CA ARG A 59 -21.80 -4.29 19.94
C ARG A 59 -22.75 -4.98 20.93
N LYS A 60 -24.01 -5.20 20.57
CA LYS A 60 -24.94 -5.91 21.44
C LYS A 60 -24.57 -7.40 21.50
N PRO A 61 -24.43 -8.00 22.69
CA PRO A 61 -24.22 -9.43 22.81
C PRO A 61 -25.47 -10.19 22.37
N PHE A 62 -25.27 -11.33 21.71
CA PHE A 62 -26.32 -12.27 21.34
C PHE A 62 -25.80 -13.71 21.42
N ARG A 63 -26.69 -14.70 21.45
CA ARG A 63 -26.30 -16.12 21.57
C ARG A 63 -26.41 -16.82 20.22
N ILE A 64 -25.28 -17.28 19.69
CA ILE A 64 -25.29 -18.17 18.53
C ILE A 64 -25.74 -19.57 18.97
N VAL A 65 -26.56 -20.22 18.13
CA VAL A 65 -27.00 -21.60 18.32
C VAL A 65 -26.18 -22.51 17.42
N LYS A 66 -25.55 -23.54 18.01
CA LYS A 66 -24.81 -24.58 17.29
C LYS A 66 -25.16 -25.95 17.84
N PHE A 67 -24.91 -27.00 17.07
CA PHE A 67 -24.88 -28.33 17.66
C PHE A 67 -23.67 -28.49 18.59
N ARG A 68 -23.87 -29.20 19.70
CA ARG A 68 -22.77 -29.55 20.59
C ARG A 68 -21.83 -30.51 19.86
N THR A 69 -20.54 -30.17 19.87
CA THR A 69 -19.48 -30.97 19.23
C THR A 69 -18.35 -31.32 20.20
N MET A 70 -18.50 -30.99 21.48
CA MET A 70 -17.51 -31.24 22.52
C MET A 70 -18.18 -31.80 23.76
N LYS A 71 -17.45 -32.67 24.46
CA LYS A 71 -17.79 -33.24 25.75
C LYS A 71 -16.50 -33.27 26.58
N ASP A 72 -16.55 -32.80 27.82
CA ASP A 72 -15.40 -32.78 28.75
C ASP A 72 -14.13 -32.10 28.20
N GLY A 73 -14.31 -31.07 27.36
CA GLY A 73 -13.20 -30.33 26.75
C GLY A 73 -12.65 -30.93 25.45
N GLU A 74 -13.09 -32.14 25.08
CA GLU A 74 -12.63 -32.84 23.89
C GLU A 74 -13.69 -32.88 22.78
N VAL A 75 -13.24 -33.00 21.53
CA VAL A 75 -14.12 -33.07 20.37
C VAL A 75 -14.64 -34.50 20.22
N THR A 76 -15.95 -34.69 20.20
CA THR A 76 -16.56 -36.03 20.02
C THR A 76 -16.36 -36.54 18.59
N ASN A 77 -16.41 -37.85 18.37
CA ASN A 77 -16.30 -38.42 17.02
C ASN A 77 -17.38 -37.86 16.08
N LEU A 78 -18.63 -37.81 16.57
CA LEU A 78 -19.74 -37.16 15.88
C LEU A 78 -19.46 -35.67 15.68
N GLY A 79 -18.96 -34.98 16.71
CA GLY A 79 -18.59 -33.57 16.66
C GLY A 79 -17.52 -33.24 15.61
N SER A 80 -16.52 -34.12 15.44
CA SER A 80 -15.48 -34.00 14.42
C SER A 80 -16.08 -34.08 13.02
N TRP A 81 -16.99 -35.03 12.79
CA TRP A 81 -17.73 -35.15 11.53
C TRP A 81 -18.60 -33.93 11.26
N LEU A 82 -19.38 -33.47 12.26
CA LEU A 82 -20.25 -32.29 12.15
C LEU A 82 -19.46 -31.02 11.78
N ARG A 83 -18.28 -30.80 12.38
CA ARG A 83 -17.38 -29.68 12.04
C ARG A 83 -16.79 -29.77 10.64
N LYS A 84 -16.46 -31.00 10.20
CA LYS A 84 -15.90 -31.24 8.87
C LYS A 84 -16.92 -30.88 7.78
N THR A 85 -18.16 -31.32 7.96
CA THR A 85 -19.29 -31.07 7.04
C THR A 85 -19.88 -29.66 7.19
N GLY A 86 -19.71 -29.02 8.35
CA GLY A 86 -20.30 -27.72 8.68
C GLY A 86 -21.76 -27.81 9.13
N ILE A 87 -22.25 -29.02 9.39
CA ILE A 87 -23.62 -29.28 9.87
C ILE A 87 -23.81 -28.71 11.28
N ASP A 88 -22.73 -28.60 12.07
CA ASP A 88 -22.77 -28.01 13.42
C ASP A 88 -23.28 -26.57 13.44
N GLU A 89 -23.19 -25.86 12.31
CA GLU A 89 -23.60 -24.47 12.17
C GLU A 89 -25.03 -24.30 11.63
N LEU A 90 -25.72 -25.35 11.18
CA LEU A 90 -27.10 -25.27 10.68
C LEU A 90 -28.09 -24.63 11.67
N PRO A 91 -28.01 -24.84 13.00
CA PRO A 91 -28.91 -24.17 13.94
C PRO A 91 -28.82 -22.64 13.90
N GLN A 92 -27.74 -22.05 13.36
CA GLN A 92 -27.63 -20.58 13.20
C GLN A 92 -28.65 -20.01 12.19
N ILE A 93 -29.30 -20.84 11.37
CA ILE A 93 -30.41 -20.37 10.53
C ILE A 93 -31.52 -19.78 11.41
N TRP A 94 -31.69 -20.29 12.64
CA TRP A 94 -32.57 -19.68 13.64
C TRP A 94 -32.15 -18.25 14.00
N ASN A 95 -30.84 -18.01 14.23
CA ASN A 95 -30.32 -16.67 14.50
C ASN A 95 -30.57 -15.70 13.33
N VAL A 96 -30.53 -16.20 12.09
CA VAL A 96 -30.91 -15.41 10.92
C VAL A 96 -32.41 -15.11 10.94
N LEU A 97 -33.26 -16.08 11.23
CA LEU A 97 -34.71 -15.88 11.28
C LEU A 97 -35.12 -14.82 12.32
N ILE A 98 -34.56 -14.86 13.54
CA ILE A 98 -34.94 -13.94 14.63
C ILE A 98 -34.26 -12.56 14.55
N GLY A 99 -33.24 -12.40 13.71
CA GLY A 99 -32.63 -11.09 13.45
C GLY A 99 -31.32 -10.79 14.16
N ASP A 100 -30.75 -11.78 14.85
CA ASP A 100 -29.42 -11.69 15.45
C ASP A 100 -28.30 -11.71 14.40
N MET A 101 -28.55 -12.41 13.28
CA MET A 101 -27.58 -12.62 12.22
C MET A 101 -28.16 -12.36 10.83
N SER A 102 -27.26 -12.20 9.87
CA SER A 102 -27.51 -12.20 8.43
C SER A 102 -26.91 -13.46 7.81
N VAL A 103 -27.32 -13.83 6.59
CA VAL A 103 -26.68 -14.94 5.88
C VAL A 103 -25.25 -14.55 5.51
N VAL A 104 -25.06 -13.32 5.03
CA VAL A 104 -23.76 -12.77 4.62
C VAL A 104 -23.42 -11.53 5.45
N GLY A 105 -22.29 -11.58 6.16
CA GLY A 105 -21.81 -10.48 7.01
C GLY A 105 -20.44 -10.76 7.63
N PRO A 106 -19.93 -9.85 8.49
CA PRO A 106 -18.72 -10.07 9.27
C PRO A 106 -18.86 -11.28 10.20
N ARG A 107 -17.75 -11.97 10.50
CA ARG A 107 -17.80 -13.14 11.39
C ARG A 107 -18.18 -12.70 12.82
N PRO A 108 -19.14 -13.36 13.50
CA PRO A 108 -19.42 -13.10 14.90
C PRO A 108 -18.22 -13.53 15.77
N LEU A 109 -17.75 -12.62 16.62
CA LEU A 109 -16.61 -12.85 17.53
C LEU A 109 -17.09 -12.89 18.98
N THR A 110 -16.38 -13.63 19.85
CA THR A 110 -16.58 -13.49 21.30
C THR A 110 -15.92 -12.20 21.77
N GLN A 111 -16.25 -11.74 22.98
CA GLN A 111 -15.52 -10.62 23.58
C GLN A 111 -14.01 -10.95 23.72
N LEU A 112 -13.67 -12.16 24.17
CA LEU A 112 -12.29 -12.66 24.24
C LEU A 112 -11.57 -12.60 22.88
N ASP A 113 -12.25 -12.93 21.78
CA ASP A 113 -11.68 -12.82 20.43
C ASP A 113 -11.42 -11.35 20.06
N VAL A 114 -12.32 -10.43 20.42
CA VAL A 114 -12.17 -8.99 20.18
C VAL A 114 -10.94 -8.46 20.92
N ASP A 115 -10.79 -8.82 22.19
CA ASP A 115 -9.69 -8.36 23.05
C ASP A 115 -8.36 -8.92 22.56
N ARG A 116 -8.30 -10.24 22.30
CA ARG A 116 -7.11 -10.93 21.77
C ARG A 116 -6.64 -10.35 20.44
N LEU A 117 -7.58 -9.93 19.58
CA LEU A 117 -7.27 -9.35 18.27
C LEU A 117 -6.95 -7.85 18.34
N GLY A 118 -7.21 -7.18 19.46
CA GLY A 118 -7.11 -5.72 19.59
C GLY A 118 -8.11 -4.98 18.71
N TRP A 119 -9.31 -5.54 18.54
CA TRP A 119 -10.38 -5.02 17.66
C TRP A 119 -11.41 -4.17 18.40
N ASP A 120 -11.07 -3.73 19.60
CA ASP A 120 -11.83 -2.79 20.44
C ASP A 120 -11.75 -1.35 19.92
N ARG A 121 -10.68 -1.00 19.19
CA ARG A 121 -10.36 0.35 18.71
C ARG A 121 -11.40 0.89 17.72
N LYS A 122 -11.54 2.22 17.70
CA LYS A 122 -12.40 3.00 16.76
C LYS A 122 -12.24 2.60 15.29
N PHE A 123 -11.03 2.22 14.87
CA PHE A 123 -10.74 1.77 13.51
C PHE A 123 -11.59 0.56 13.06
N TYR A 124 -11.96 -0.32 14.00
CA TYR A 124 -12.70 -1.55 13.72
C TYR A 124 -14.23 -1.40 13.86
N GLU A 125 -14.72 -0.29 14.43
CA GLU A 125 -16.13 -0.09 14.77
C GLU A 125 -17.10 -0.33 13.63
N ILE A 126 -16.69 0.00 12.40
CA ILE A 126 -17.52 -0.20 11.20
C ILE A 126 -18.03 -1.64 11.05
N ARG A 127 -17.31 -2.65 11.58
CA ARG A 127 -17.76 -4.05 11.52
C ARG A 127 -19.03 -4.32 12.33
N TRP A 128 -19.24 -3.54 13.39
CA TRP A 128 -20.41 -3.64 14.27
C TRP A 128 -21.56 -2.76 13.81
N SER A 129 -21.42 -2.05 12.68
CA SER A 129 -22.52 -1.27 12.08
C SER A 129 -23.51 -2.13 11.28
N VAL A 130 -23.26 -3.43 11.17
CA VAL A 130 -24.12 -4.39 10.46
C VAL A 130 -24.29 -5.67 11.27
N LEU A 131 -25.30 -6.46 10.92
CA LEU A 131 -25.47 -7.80 11.48
C LEU A 131 -24.29 -8.71 11.09
N PRO A 132 -23.79 -9.53 12.02
CA PRO A 132 -22.82 -10.57 11.71
C PRO A 132 -23.42 -11.64 10.79
N GLY A 133 -22.57 -12.32 10.03
CA GLY A 133 -22.95 -13.32 9.04
C GLY A 133 -22.68 -14.76 9.46
N ILE A 134 -23.50 -15.70 8.98
CA ILE A 134 -23.12 -17.12 8.96
C ILE A 134 -21.87 -17.29 8.09
N THR A 135 -21.89 -16.73 6.89
CA THR A 135 -20.74 -16.63 5.99
C THR A 135 -20.41 -15.17 5.67
N GLY A 136 -19.28 -14.96 4.99
CA GLY A 136 -18.74 -13.63 4.76
C GLY A 136 -17.49 -13.66 3.90
N LEU A 137 -17.18 -12.51 3.31
CA LEU A 137 -16.02 -12.38 2.43
C LEU A 137 -14.71 -12.75 3.14
N SER A 138 -14.55 -12.37 4.41
CA SER A 138 -13.36 -12.71 5.21
C SER A 138 -13.25 -14.23 5.49
N GLN A 139 -14.38 -14.94 5.62
CA GLN A 139 -14.43 -16.38 5.86
C GLN A 139 -14.00 -17.18 4.62
N LEU A 140 -14.38 -16.73 3.41
CA LEU A 140 -13.91 -17.31 2.15
C LEU A 140 -12.37 -17.23 2.03
N TYR A 141 -11.76 -16.18 2.57
CA TYR A 141 -10.33 -15.92 2.51
C TYR A 141 -9.59 -16.25 3.83
N SER A 142 -10.15 -17.15 4.64
CA SER A 142 -9.58 -17.54 5.93
C SER A 142 -8.11 -18.01 5.87
N GLY A 143 -7.39 -17.81 6.98
CA GLY A 143 -5.99 -18.19 7.14
C GLY A 143 -4.98 -17.21 6.52
N MET A 144 -5.34 -15.93 6.37
CA MET A 144 -4.43 -14.87 5.87
C MET A 144 -4.06 -13.82 6.94
N GLY A 145 -4.36 -14.11 8.21
CA GLY A 145 -4.12 -13.22 9.33
C GLY A 145 -5.27 -12.24 9.60
N SER A 146 -5.41 -11.83 10.86
CA SER A 146 -6.53 -11.01 11.34
C SER A 146 -6.66 -9.68 10.59
N ARG A 147 -5.54 -8.98 10.37
CA ARG A 147 -5.54 -7.70 9.63
C ARG A 147 -6.10 -7.84 8.21
N VAL A 148 -5.74 -8.91 7.52
CA VAL A 148 -6.21 -9.18 6.17
C VAL A 148 -7.69 -9.56 6.18
N SER A 149 -8.13 -10.35 7.16
CA SER A 149 -9.56 -10.65 7.36
C SER A 149 -10.38 -9.37 7.51
N PHE A 150 -9.93 -8.41 8.32
CA PHE A 150 -10.62 -7.12 8.46
C PHE A 150 -10.67 -6.32 7.15
N CYS A 151 -9.62 -6.37 6.33
CA CYS A 151 -9.64 -5.72 5.00
C CYS A 151 -10.75 -6.30 4.10
N PHE A 152 -10.99 -7.61 4.14
CA PHE A 152 -12.12 -8.21 3.42
C PHE A 152 -13.46 -7.80 4.01
N GLU A 153 -13.59 -7.75 5.34
CA GLU A 153 -14.82 -7.24 5.99
C GLU A 153 -15.09 -5.79 5.56
N ARG A 154 -14.09 -4.91 5.61
CA ARG A 154 -14.23 -3.52 5.17
C ARG A 154 -14.54 -3.41 3.67
N SER A 155 -13.92 -4.22 2.83
CA SER A 155 -14.21 -4.26 1.40
C SER A 155 -15.66 -4.66 1.16
N TYR A 156 -16.14 -5.68 1.85
CA TYR A 156 -17.53 -6.13 1.79
C TYR A 156 -18.49 -5.00 2.18
N LEU A 157 -18.25 -4.33 3.32
CA LEU A 157 -19.10 -3.23 3.79
C LEU A 157 -19.17 -2.05 2.82
N ASN A 158 -18.07 -1.76 2.11
CA ASN A 158 -18.01 -0.67 1.14
C ASN A 158 -18.69 -0.98 -0.20
N SER A 159 -18.76 -2.26 -0.60
CA SER A 159 -19.27 -2.68 -1.92
C SER A 159 -20.47 -3.61 -1.84
N LYS A 160 -21.12 -3.70 -0.68
CA LYS A 160 -22.23 -4.63 -0.43
C LYS A 160 -23.35 -4.41 -1.45
N ASN A 161 -23.81 -5.50 -2.05
CA ASN A 161 -24.96 -5.57 -2.95
C ASN A 161 -25.41 -7.04 -3.02
N LEU A 162 -26.63 -7.28 -3.49
CA LEU A 162 -27.20 -8.63 -3.56
C LEU A 162 -26.36 -9.59 -4.42
N GLY A 163 -25.77 -9.12 -5.52
CA GLY A 163 -24.92 -9.95 -6.38
C GLY A 163 -23.65 -10.44 -5.68
N LEU A 164 -23.04 -9.58 -4.85
CA LEU A 164 -21.91 -9.96 -4.01
C LEU A 164 -22.32 -10.98 -2.94
N ASP A 165 -23.48 -10.80 -2.30
CA ASP A 165 -24.02 -11.74 -1.31
C ASP A 165 -24.26 -13.11 -1.94
N ILE A 166 -24.93 -13.16 -3.09
CA ILE A 166 -25.17 -14.39 -3.86
C ILE A 166 -23.84 -15.07 -4.22
N GLY A 167 -22.85 -14.30 -4.69
CA GLY A 167 -21.52 -14.83 -5.00
C GLY A 167 -20.81 -15.43 -3.79
N ILE A 168 -20.94 -14.81 -2.60
CA ILE A 168 -20.36 -15.31 -1.36
C ILE A 168 -21.05 -16.61 -0.91
N VAL A 169 -22.38 -16.63 -0.95
CA VAL A 169 -23.17 -17.83 -0.60
C VAL A 169 -22.82 -18.98 -1.53
N PHE A 170 -22.82 -18.75 -2.85
CA PHE A 170 -22.47 -19.76 -3.85
C PHE A 170 -21.07 -20.33 -3.63
N LEU A 171 -20.07 -19.47 -3.42
CA LEU A 171 -18.69 -19.92 -3.14
C LEU A 171 -18.59 -20.69 -1.82
N THR A 172 -19.40 -20.33 -0.82
CA THR A 172 -19.45 -21.05 0.46
C THR A 172 -20.00 -22.46 0.27
N PHE A 173 -21.09 -22.62 -0.49
CA PHE A 173 -21.62 -23.94 -0.86
C PHE A 173 -20.61 -24.74 -1.69
N ALA A 174 -19.97 -24.11 -2.67
CA ALA A 174 -18.94 -24.75 -3.49
C ALA A 174 -17.74 -25.23 -2.65
N MET A 175 -17.38 -24.55 -1.57
CA MET A 175 -16.33 -25.01 -0.65
C MET A 175 -16.70 -26.30 0.08
N ASN A 176 -17.98 -26.50 0.40
CA ASN A 176 -18.45 -27.71 1.06
C ASN A 176 -18.50 -28.89 0.07
N GLY A 177 -18.85 -28.65 -1.21
CA GLY A 177 -18.89 -29.69 -2.25
C GLY A 177 -17.53 -30.04 -2.88
N PHE A 178 -16.72 -29.04 -3.25
CA PHE A 178 -15.46 -29.22 -3.99
C PHE A 178 -14.20 -29.16 -3.12
N GLY A 179 -14.39 -29.02 -1.80
CA GLY A 179 -13.31 -28.95 -0.82
C GLY A 179 -12.80 -27.52 -0.57
N LYS A 180 -12.85 -27.13 0.71
CA LYS A 180 -12.43 -25.81 1.22
C LYS A 180 -11.03 -25.40 0.73
N LYS A 181 -10.06 -26.33 0.72
CA LYS A 181 -8.67 -26.05 0.31
C LYS A 181 -8.57 -25.64 -1.15
N ARG A 182 -9.17 -26.43 -2.07
CA ARG A 182 -9.11 -26.22 -3.52
C ARG A 182 -9.67 -24.85 -3.93
N ILE A 183 -10.86 -24.50 -3.43
CA ILE A 183 -11.49 -23.21 -3.73
C ILE A 183 -10.67 -22.05 -3.14
N ARG A 184 -10.21 -22.16 -1.90
CA ARG A 184 -9.37 -21.12 -1.27
C ARG A 184 -8.07 -20.90 -2.03
N ASP A 185 -7.40 -21.96 -2.45
CA ASP A 185 -6.15 -21.87 -3.20
C ASP A 185 -6.39 -21.21 -4.56
N GLY A 186 -7.49 -21.52 -5.24
CA GLY A 186 -7.92 -20.83 -6.46
C GLY A 186 -8.20 -19.33 -6.24
N LEU A 187 -8.94 -18.98 -5.18
CA LEU A 187 -9.25 -17.59 -4.81
C LEU A 187 -7.98 -16.81 -4.44
N LYS A 188 -7.08 -17.41 -3.66
CA LYS A 188 -5.79 -16.83 -3.28
C LYS A 188 -4.85 -16.70 -4.48
N SER A 189 -4.87 -17.66 -5.41
CA SER A 189 -4.15 -17.59 -6.68
C SER A 189 -4.63 -16.44 -7.55
N LYS A 190 -5.94 -16.22 -7.69
CA LYS A 190 -6.50 -15.05 -8.40
C LYS A 190 -6.06 -13.72 -7.77
N LEU A 191 -5.95 -13.65 -6.43
CA LEU A 191 -5.40 -12.47 -5.74
C LEU A 191 -3.90 -12.27 -6.04
N LYS A 192 -3.12 -13.37 -6.09
CA LYS A 192 -1.70 -13.33 -6.47
C LYS A 192 -1.54 -12.90 -7.94
N ASN A 193 -2.36 -13.41 -8.85
CA ASN A 193 -2.29 -13.12 -10.28
C ASN A 193 -2.81 -11.73 -10.67
N ARG A 194 -3.67 -11.09 -9.84
CA ARG A 194 -4.03 -9.66 -10.00
C ARG A 194 -2.91 -8.70 -9.60
N LYS A 195 -1.82 -9.18 -8.99
CA LYS A 195 -0.58 -8.40 -8.88
C LYS A 195 0.11 -8.44 -10.24
N ARG A 196 0.01 -7.36 -11.02
CA ARG A 196 1.10 -7.00 -11.93
C ARG A 196 2.29 -6.70 -10.99
N MET A 197 3.05 -7.76 -10.65
CA MET A 197 4.12 -7.68 -9.66
C MET A 197 5.21 -6.81 -10.22
N ILE A 198 5.28 -5.58 -9.74
CA ILE A 198 6.57 -4.92 -9.67
C ILE A 198 7.40 -5.80 -8.75
N PRO A 199 8.56 -6.30 -9.21
CA PRO A 199 9.37 -7.19 -8.41
C PRO A 199 10.09 -6.37 -7.34
N TRP A 200 9.38 -5.97 -6.28
CA TRP A 200 9.95 -5.19 -5.18
C TRP A 200 11.18 -5.86 -4.57
N LYS A 201 11.24 -7.21 -4.61
CA LYS A 201 12.43 -7.98 -4.30
C LYS A 201 13.66 -7.58 -5.15
N LYS A 202 13.49 -7.33 -6.45
CA LYS A 202 14.59 -6.85 -7.31
C LYS A 202 15.05 -5.45 -6.91
N TRP A 203 14.13 -4.56 -6.55
CA TRP A 203 14.49 -3.23 -6.03
C TRP A 203 15.24 -3.32 -4.70
N ALA A 204 14.76 -4.13 -3.76
CA ALA A 204 15.46 -4.36 -2.50
C ALA A 204 16.87 -4.96 -2.71
N GLN A 205 17.02 -5.89 -3.66
CA GLN A 205 18.32 -6.45 -4.03
C GLN A 205 19.24 -5.42 -4.69
N HIS A 206 18.70 -4.56 -5.56
CA HIS A 206 19.45 -3.47 -6.19
C HIS A 206 20.05 -2.52 -5.16
N PHE A 207 19.22 -1.96 -4.27
CA PHE A 207 19.70 -1.04 -3.24
C PHE A 207 20.62 -1.70 -2.22
N ARG A 208 20.41 -2.97 -1.89
CA ARG A 208 21.31 -3.73 -1.02
C ARG A 208 22.70 -3.89 -1.64
N LYS A 209 22.79 -4.08 -2.96
CA LYS A 209 24.08 -4.14 -3.65
C LYS A 209 24.83 -2.81 -3.52
N ASN A 210 24.11 -1.69 -3.65
CA ASN A 210 24.68 -0.36 -3.59
C ASN A 210 25.12 0.06 -2.18
N GLU A 211 24.49 -0.49 -1.12
CA GLU A 211 24.88 -0.24 0.28
C GLU A 211 26.37 -0.56 0.56
N SER A 212 26.91 -1.57 -0.11
CA SER A 212 28.31 -2.02 0.05
C SER A 212 29.34 -1.25 -0.81
N ARG A 213 28.89 -0.35 -1.70
CA ARG A 213 29.80 0.37 -2.59
C ARG A 213 30.68 1.35 -1.78
N PRO A 214 31.99 1.44 -2.00
CA PRO A 214 32.82 2.43 -1.29
C PRO A 214 32.47 3.86 -1.73
N LEU A 215 32.73 4.86 -0.88
CA LEU A 215 32.63 6.26 -1.29
C LEU A 215 33.69 6.55 -2.37
N PRO A 216 33.36 7.33 -3.41
CA PRO A 216 34.35 7.77 -4.39
C PRO A 216 35.41 8.61 -3.68
N LYS A 217 36.69 8.38 -4.00
CA LYS A 217 37.76 9.28 -3.59
C LYS A 217 37.59 10.56 -4.41
N ILE A 218 37.40 11.68 -3.72
CA ILE A 218 37.28 13.00 -4.33
C ILE A 218 38.42 13.81 -3.75
N ASP A 219 39.48 13.98 -4.53
CA ASP A 219 40.61 14.82 -4.14
C ASP A 219 40.42 16.23 -4.71
N ALA A 220 41.07 17.20 -4.08
CA ALA A 220 41.26 18.53 -4.66
C ALA A 220 42.26 18.44 -5.82
N GLU A 221 41.90 17.74 -6.89
CA GLU A 221 42.64 17.81 -8.15
C GLU A 221 42.71 19.28 -8.58
N VAL A 222 43.75 19.65 -9.35
CA VAL A 222 43.88 20.98 -9.94
C VAL A 222 42.74 21.19 -10.93
N LEU A 223 41.59 21.62 -10.42
CA LEU A 223 40.44 21.96 -11.22
C LEU A 223 40.82 23.19 -12.05
N LYS A 224 40.84 23.03 -13.38
CA LYS A 224 40.99 24.14 -14.33
C LYS A 224 39.72 25.01 -14.38
N LEU A 225 39.21 25.39 -13.22
CA LEU A 225 38.03 26.24 -13.03
C LEU A 225 38.48 27.55 -12.42
N ARG A 226 37.83 28.64 -12.82
CA ARG A 226 38.07 29.94 -12.20
C ARG A 226 37.57 29.94 -10.75
N PRO A 227 38.16 30.73 -9.84
CA PRO A 227 37.74 30.77 -8.44
C PRO A 227 36.24 31.06 -8.25
N ASN A 228 35.67 31.95 -9.06
CA ASN A 228 34.24 32.27 -9.05
C ASN A 228 33.34 31.10 -9.48
N GLU A 229 33.79 30.27 -10.42
CA GLU A 229 33.09 29.06 -10.87
C GLU A 229 33.12 28.01 -9.77
N MET A 230 34.28 27.77 -9.16
CA MET A 230 34.42 26.82 -8.04
C MET A 230 33.49 27.18 -6.89
N GLN A 231 33.50 28.44 -6.45
CA GLN A 231 32.64 28.91 -5.36
C GLN A 231 31.15 28.81 -5.70
N SER A 232 30.77 29.16 -6.94
CA SER A 232 29.37 29.08 -7.39
C SER A 232 28.87 27.64 -7.50
N ILE A 233 29.72 26.71 -7.94
CA ILE A 233 29.40 25.28 -7.97
C ILE A 233 29.29 24.75 -6.55
N ALA A 234 30.27 25.04 -5.69
CA ALA A 234 30.29 24.56 -4.30
C ALA A 234 29.02 24.99 -3.54
N TYR A 235 28.62 26.25 -3.68
CA TYR A 235 27.38 26.76 -3.10
C TYR A 235 26.14 25.98 -3.58
N SER A 236 26.04 25.72 -4.89
CA SER A 236 24.91 24.96 -5.43
C SER A 236 24.90 23.51 -5.00
N LEU A 237 26.07 22.85 -4.94
CA LEU A 237 26.18 21.49 -4.44
C LEU A 237 25.85 21.39 -2.95
N ALA A 238 26.21 22.40 -2.15
CA ALA A 238 25.89 22.45 -0.72
C ALA A 238 24.37 22.57 -0.46
N ILE A 239 23.63 23.29 -1.32
CA ILE A 239 22.15 23.31 -1.26
C ILE A 239 21.57 21.92 -1.49
N PHE A 240 22.04 21.21 -2.53
CA PHE A 240 21.57 19.86 -2.83
C PHE A 240 21.97 18.86 -1.75
N GLN A 241 23.20 18.96 -1.23
CA GLN A 241 23.70 18.17 -0.10
C GLN A 241 22.74 18.23 1.10
N LEU A 242 22.25 19.44 1.42
CA LEU A 242 21.30 19.63 2.51
C LEU A 242 19.96 18.94 2.21
N GLY A 243 19.48 19.00 0.97
CA GLY A 243 18.28 18.30 0.50
C GLY A 243 18.35 16.78 0.73
N GLU A 244 19.43 16.14 0.27
CA GLU A 244 19.63 14.68 0.36
C GLU A 244 19.74 14.18 1.82
N SER A 245 20.16 15.05 2.74
CA SER A 245 20.29 14.69 4.16
C SER A 245 18.95 14.55 4.90
N GLY A 246 17.86 15.12 4.36
CA GLY A 246 16.55 15.20 5.03
C GLY A 246 15.65 13.96 4.94
N GLU A 247 16.09 12.93 4.23
CA GLU A 247 15.32 11.74 3.80
C GLU A 247 14.95 10.76 4.94
N GLY A 248 15.74 10.76 6.03
CA GLY A 248 15.66 9.77 7.12
C GLY A 248 14.31 9.63 7.83
N ARG A 249 13.49 10.70 7.86
CA ARG A 249 12.20 10.71 8.61
C ARG A 249 11.07 9.99 7.88
N ILE A 250 11.15 9.89 6.55
CA ILE A 250 10.10 9.30 5.70
C ILE A 250 9.97 7.79 5.97
N SER A 251 11.09 7.13 6.23
CA SER A 251 11.13 5.70 6.55
C SER A 251 10.31 5.34 7.81
N LYS A 252 10.46 6.14 8.89
CA LYS A 252 9.77 5.89 10.17
C LYS A 252 8.25 6.05 10.09
N GLU A 253 7.75 6.95 9.24
CA GLU A 253 6.31 7.15 9.04
C GLU A 253 5.69 6.10 8.12
N ILE A 254 6.45 5.58 7.16
CA ILE A 254 5.98 4.53 6.26
C ILE A 254 5.88 3.19 6.98
N ASP A 255 6.74 2.93 7.96
CA ASP A 255 6.58 1.79 8.88
C ASP A 255 5.23 1.84 9.63
N LYS A 256 4.72 3.04 9.93
CA LYS A 256 3.43 3.26 10.59
C LYS A 256 2.23 3.29 9.63
N THR A 257 2.46 3.47 8.32
CA THR A 257 1.38 3.63 7.33
C THR A 257 1.06 2.32 6.63
N ILE A 258 -0.19 1.84 6.78
CA ILE A 258 -0.67 0.65 6.08
C ILE A 258 -1.07 1.03 4.66
N LEU A 259 -0.20 0.74 3.70
CA LEU A 259 -0.45 0.99 2.29
C LEU A 259 -0.75 -0.33 1.57
N PHE A 260 -1.99 -0.46 1.07
CA PHE A 260 -2.44 -1.64 0.33
C PHE A 260 -1.61 -1.84 -0.95
N GLY A 261 -1.18 -3.08 -1.21
CA GLY A 261 -0.35 -3.44 -2.37
C GLY A 261 1.17 -3.32 -2.18
N ILE A 262 1.62 -2.89 -1.01
CA ILE A 262 3.04 -2.86 -0.61
C ILE A 262 3.38 -4.17 0.10
N ASP A 263 4.40 -4.88 -0.37
CA ASP A 263 4.98 -6.03 0.34
C ASP A 263 6.17 -5.60 1.22
N ASP A 264 6.67 -6.51 2.06
CA ASP A 264 7.79 -6.21 2.95
C ASP A 264 9.08 -5.86 2.18
N PHE A 265 9.21 -6.32 0.93
CA PHE A 265 10.35 -5.98 0.07
C PHE A 265 10.36 -4.51 -0.34
N TYR A 266 9.21 -3.88 -0.58
CA TYR A 266 9.19 -2.44 -0.84
C TYR A 266 9.63 -1.64 0.39
N ARG A 267 9.18 -2.02 1.60
CA ARG A 267 9.62 -1.33 2.83
C ARG A 267 11.12 -1.44 3.01
N GLN A 268 11.66 -2.63 2.75
CA GLN A 268 13.10 -2.86 2.75
C GLN A 268 13.81 -2.03 1.69
N ALA A 269 13.32 -2.02 0.45
CA ALA A 269 13.87 -1.21 -0.64
C ALA A 269 13.88 0.27 -0.27
N LEU A 270 12.80 0.80 0.30
CA LEU A 270 12.72 2.20 0.69
C LEU A 270 13.67 2.56 1.83
N LYS A 271 13.88 1.65 2.80
CA LYS A 271 14.90 1.83 3.85
C LYS A 271 16.31 1.90 3.27
N LEU A 272 16.59 1.07 2.26
CA LEU A 272 17.89 1.05 1.59
C LEU A 272 18.08 2.26 0.67
N PHE A 273 17.03 2.71 -0.01
CA PHE A 273 16.99 3.98 -0.76
C PHE A 273 17.38 5.17 0.12
N VAL A 274 16.76 5.33 1.30
CA VAL A 274 17.11 6.43 2.23
C VAL A 274 18.59 6.38 2.67
N LYS A 275 19.19 5.19 2.76
CA LYS A 275 20.63 5.06 3.04
C LYS A 275 21.49 5.47 1.85
N GLU A 276 21.01 5.23 0.63
CA GLU A 276 21.65 5.65 -0.61
C GLU A 276 21.60 7.18 -0.77
N GLU A 277 20.49 7.84 -0.42
CA GLU A 277 20.47 9.31 -0.36
C GLU A 277 21.43 9.88 0.69
N GLY A 278 21.50 9.24 1.87
CA GLY A 278 22.51 9.59 2.86
C GLY A 278 23.95 9.37 2.37
N ARG A 279 24.16 8.53 1.36
CA ARG A 279 25.45 8.39 0.66
C ARG A 279 25.63 9.51 -0.37
N HIS A 280 24.61 9.89 -1.14
CA HIS A 280 24.66 11.06 -2.04
C HIS A 280 25.03 12.34 -1.28
N ALA A 281 24.39 12.59 -0.14
CA ALA A 281 24.70 13.72 0.74
C ALA A 281 26.20 13.75 1.14
N ARG A 282 26.79 12.59 1.45
CA ARG A 282 28.23 12.50 1.79
C ARG A 282 29.11 12.80 0.58
N ILE A 283 28.80 12.24 -0.59
CA ILE A 283 29.54 12.48 -1.84
C ILE A 283 29.51 13.98 -2.19
N LEU A 284 28.35 14.61 -2.11
CA LEU A 284 28.21 16.05 -2.37
C LEU A 284 29.02 16.88 -1.37
N GLY A 285 29.03 16.50 -0.09
CA GLY A 285 29.86 17.16 0.93
C GLY A 285 31.36 17.07 0.65
N GLU A 286 31.85 15.94 0.12
CA GLU A 286 33.24 15.81 -0.35
C GLU A 286 33.50 16.71 -1.57
N CYS A 287 32.57 16.75 -2.54
CA CYS A 287 32.68 17.64 -3.70
C CYS A 287 32.74 19.13 -3.28
N VAL A 288 31.90 19.54 -2.33
CA VAL A 288 31.88 20.91 -1.78
C VAL A 288 33.23 21.26 -1.16
N ARG A 289 33.79 20.36 -0.34
CA ARG A 289 35.12 20.53 0.27
C ARG A 289 36.23 20.59 -0.76
N ALA A 290 36.21 19.73 -1.77
CA ALA A 290 37.19 19.74 -2.86
C ALA A 290 37.14 21.04 -3.68
N LEU A 291 35.98 21.68 -3.77
CA LEU A 291 35.78 22.99 -4.40
C LEU A 291 36.08 24.17 -3.47
N LYS A 292 36.61 23.91 -2.25
CA LYS A 292 36.89 24.92 -1.21
C LYS A 292 35.64 25.69 -0.75
N GLY A 293 34.47 25.06 -0.84
CA GLY A 293 33.24 25.61 -0.27
C GLY A 293 32.96 25.09 1.14
N GLU A 294 31.96 25.68 1.78
CA GLU A 294 31.46 25.27 3.09
C GLU A 294 30.05 24.67 2.97
N PRO A 295 29.71 23.70 3.84
CA PRO A 295 28.36 23.18 3.91
C PRO A 295 27.37 24.27 4.37
N ILE A 296 26.14 24.20 3.88
CA ILE A 296 25.07 25.15 4.22
C ILE A 296 24.14 24.50 5.25
N GLU A 297 23.82 25.21 6.33
CA GLU A 297 22.96 24.69 7.40
C GLU A 297 21.46 24.80 7.09
N SER A 298 21.03 25.82 6.33
CA SER A 298 19.63 25.96 5.93
C SER A 298 19.47 26.72 4.61
N ASN A 299 18.46 26.34 3.82
CA ASN A 299 18.07 27.05 2.61
C ASN A 299 16.54 27.07 2.45
N TRP A 300 15.99 28.09 1.79
CA TRP A 300 14.53 28.24 1.68
C TRP A 300 13.89 27.17 0.81
N THR A 301 14.57 26.66 -0.23
CA THR A 301 14.04 25.54 -1.03
C THR A 301 14.01 24.25 -0.24
N GLU A 302 15.01 23.99 0.60
CA GLU A 302 14.96 22.87 1.55
C GLU A 302 13.72 22.99 2.44
N ARG A 303 13.43 24.18 2.99
CA ARG A 303 12.23 24.41 3.80
C ARG A 303 10.94 24.22 2.99
N LEU A 304 10.93 24.61 1.71
CA LEU A 304 9.80 24.39 0.80
C LEU A 304 9.57 22.90 0.54
N PHE A 305 10.62 22.14 0.23
CA PHE A 305 10.54 20.68 0.07
C PHE A 305 10.17 19.99 1.38
N TYR A 306 10.70 20.44 2.51
CA TYR A 306 10.31 20.00 3.84
C TYR A 306 8.82 20.25 4.12
N PHE A 307 8.33 21.46 3.83
CA PHE A 307 6.93 21.83 4.00
C PHE A 307 6.01 21.04 3.05
N GLY A 308 6.40 20.90 1.78
CA GLY A 308 5.71 20.07 0.79
C GLY A 308 5.61 18.61 1.22
N ARG A 309 6.66 18.08 1.86
CA ARG A 309 6.60 16.76 2.51
C ARG A 309 5.67 16.77 3.72
N ARG A 310 5.59 17.82 4.52
CA ARG A 310 4.76 17.88 5.74
C ARG A 310 3.26 18.06 5.45
N LEU A 311 2.90 18.68 4.32
CA LEU A 311 1.53 18.79 3.86
C LEU A 311 1.03 17.43 3.33
N LEU A 312 0.02 16.86 4.00
CA LEU A 312 -0.81 15.73 3.54
C LEU A 312 -0.11 14.36 3.34
N GLY A 313 -0.93 13.30 3.32
CA GLY A 313 -0.52 11.90 3.54
C GLY A 313 0.55 11.33 2.61
N VAL A 314 1.07 10.14 2.94
CA VAL A 314 2.25 9.48 2.33
C VAL A 314 2.35 9.51 0.80
N ARG A 315 1.23 9.59 0.07
CA ARG A 315 1.24 9.72 -1.40
C ARG A 315 1.84 11.03 -1.87
N LEU A 316 1.50 12.15 -1.23
CA LEU A 316 2.01 13.47 -1.63
C LEU A 316 3.50 13.57 -1.32
N LYS A 317 3.93 13.07 -0.15
CA LYS A 317 5.35 12.91 0.22
C LYS A 317 6.17 12.21 -0.87
N LEU A 318 5.70 11.06 -1.35
CA LEU A 318 6.39 10.31 -2.40
C LEU A 318 6.35 11.01 -3.77
N MET A 319 5.35 11.86 -4.04
CA MET A 319 5.32 12.68 -5.27
C MET A 319 6.35 13.80 -5.19
N VAL A 320 6.55 14.40 -4.01
CA VAL A 320 7.58 15.40 -3.77
C VAL A 320 8.97 14.78 -3.94
N LEU A 321 9.20 13.56 -3.42
CA LEU A 321 10.43 12.80 -3.67
C LEU A 321 10.65 12.55 -5.16
N LEU A 322 9.64 12.02 -5.86
CA LEU A 322 9.72 11.81 -7.31
C LEU A 322 10.07 13.10 -8.08
N ALA A 323 9.58 14.26 -7.63
CA ALA A 323 9.92 15.56 -8.23
C ALA A 323 11.36 15.99 -7.90
N ALA A 324 11.87 15.66 -6.71
CA ALA A 324 13.27 15.86 -6.34
C ALA A 324 14.20 15.05 -7.24
N GLU A 325 13.89 13.76 -7.52
CA GLU A 325 14.69 12.93 -8.45
C GLU A 325 14.80 13.56 -9.85
N VAL A 326 13.67 14.06 -10.39
CA VAL A 326 13.64 14.74 -11.70
C VAL A 326 14.58 15.94 -11.72
N VAL A 327 14.60 16.67 -10.62
CA VAL A 327 15.43 17.85 -10.44
C VAL A 327 16.90 17.45 -10.26
N GLY A 328 17.22 16.47 -9.42
CA GLY A 328 18.57 15.97 -9.19
C GLY A 328 19.24 15.54 -10.50
N ILE A 329 18.58 14.65 -11.26
CA ILE A 329 19.06 14.15 -12.56
C ILE A 329 19.51 15.29 -13.49
N CYS A 330 18.65 16.28 -13.70
CA CYS A 330 18.96 17.35 -14.64
C CYS A 330 19.99 18.33 -14.10
N PHE A 331 19.93 18.66 -12.81
CA PHE A 331 20.89 19.57 -12.18
C PHE A 331 22.31 18.98 -12.19
N TYR A 332 22.49 17.76 -11.65
CA TYR A 332 23.80 17.12 -11.57
C TYR A 332 24.41 16.89 -12.95
N LYS A 333 23.59 16.50 -13.94
CA LYS A 333 24.05 16.35 -15.33
C LYS A 333 24.52 17.68 -15.91
N LYS A 334 23.77 18.78 -15.73
CA LYS A 334 24.12 20.11 -16.27
C LYS A 334 25.39 20.66 -15.66
N ILE A 335 25.61 20.44 -14.36
CA ILE A 335 26.86 20.81 -13.70
C ILE A 335 28.01 19.95 -14.21
N ALA A 336 27.84 18.63 -14.30
CA ALA A 336 28.87 17.71 -14.81
C ALA A 336 29.29 18.00 -16.26
N GLU A 337 28.38 18.48 -17.11
CA GLU A 337 28.69 18.92 -18.49
C GLU A 337 29.65 20.12 -18.53
N LYS A 338 29.65 20.97 -17.50
CA LYS A 338 30.45 22.22 -17.43
C LYS A 338 31.72 22.10 -16.61
N ILE A 339 31.86 21.04 -15.81
CA ILE A 339 33.08 20.77 -15.06
C ILE A 339 34.05 19.98 -15.96
N PRO A 340 35.37 20.27 -15.91
CA PRO A 340 36.40 19.47 -16.55
C PRO A 340 36.30 17.98 -16.17
N ASN A 341 36.87 17.11 -17.01
CA ASN A 341 36.97 15.69 -16.63
C ASN A 341 37.82 15.56 -15.36
N GLY A 342 37.32 14.78 -14.40
CA GLY A 342 37.94 14.60 -13.08
C GLY A 342 37.03 13.82 -12.15
N LEU A 343 37.45 13.72 -10.88
CA LEU A 343 36.76 12.92 -9.86
C LEU A 343 35.38 13.50 -9.51
N ILE A 344 35.23 14.84 -9.43
CA ILE A 344 33.95 15.51 -9.14
C ILE A 344 32.92 15.21 -10.24
N LYS A 345 33.32 15.34 -11.51
CA LYS A 345 32.44 15.05 -12.66
C LYS A 345 31.97 13.61 -12.63
N SER A 346 32.88 12.67 -12.35
CA SER A 346 32.58 11.24 -12.26
C SER A 346 31.61 10.95 -11.12
N ALA A 347 31.81 11.59 -9.96
CA ALA A 347 30.93 11.47 -8.80
C ALA A 347 29.50 11.98 -9.10
N LEU A 348 29.36 13.15 -9.73
CA LEU A 348 28.06 13.70 -10.13
C LEU A 348 27.35 12.80 -11.14
N LEU A 349 28.07 12.28 -12.14
CA LEU A 349 27.49 11.37 -13.13
C LEU A 349 27.08 10.02 -12.53
N ASP A 350 27.75 9.58 -11.46
CA ASP A 350 27.33 8.39 -10.73
C ASP A 350 26.06 8.63 -9.91
N ILE A 351 25.93 9.79 -9.25
CA ILE A 351 24.67 10.20 -8.60
C ILE A 351 23.54 10.22 -9.65
N VAL A 352 23.74 10.82 -10.83
CA VAL A 352 22.72 10.83 -11.90
C VAL A 352 22.24 9.43 -12.27
N LYS A 353 23.12 8.42 -12.32
CA LYS A 353 22.74 7.04 -12.61
C LYS A 353 21.87 6.43 -11.50
N ASP A 354 22.17 6.75 -10.25
CA ASP A 354 21.43 6.26 -9.09
C ASP A 354 20.05 6.95 -9.03
N GLU A 355 19.97 8.27 -9.25
CA GLU A 355 18.73 9.06 -9.35
C GLU A 355 17.81 8.56 -10.49
N GLU A 356 18.38 8.18 -11.63
CA GLU A 356 17.61 7.55 -12.71
C GLU A 356 16.95 6.23 -12.26
N LYS A 357 17.55 5.51 -11.31
CA LYS A 357 16.96 4.28 -10.72
C LYS A 357 15.91 4.64 -9.66
N HIS A 358 16.15 5.69 -8.88
CA HIS A 358 15.20 6.21 -7.89
C HIS A 358 13.90 6.71 -8.52
N LEU A 359 14.02 7.48 -9.61
CA LEU A 359 12.88 7.92 -10.42
C LEU A 359 12.04 6.72 -10.90
N LYS A 360 12.70 5.62 -11.29
CA LYS A 360 12.02 4.39 -11.73
C LYS A 360 11.37 3.65 -10.56
N PHE A 361 12.05 3.56 -9.42
CA PHE A 361 11.54 2.95 -8.20
C PHE A 361 10.28 3.66 -7.69
N HIS A 362 10.28 5.00 -7.65
CA HIS A 362 9.11 5.80 -7.30
C HIS A 362 8.02 5.76 -8.38
N GLY A 363 8.39 5.79 -9.66
CA GLY A 363 7.43 5.65 -10.76
C GLY A 363 6.69 4.32 -10.73
N ASP A 364 7.40 3.22 -10.43
CA ASP A 364 6.85 1.90 -10.19
C ASP A 364 5.79 1.93 -9.07
N PHE A 365 6.08 2.62 -7.96
CA PHE A 365 5.12 2.77 -6.86
C PHE A 365 3.82 3.45 -7.30
N PHE A 366 3.91 4.55 -8.06
CA PHE A 366 2.73 5.27 -8.53
C PHE A 366 1.95 4.48 -9.58
N ARG A 367 2.62 3.73 -10.45
CA ARG A 367 1.96 2.88 -11.48
C ARG A 367 1.00 1.85 -10.87
N ILE A 368 1.31 1.31 -9.69
CA ILE A 368 0.39 0.38 -8.99
C ILE A 368 -0.87 1.10 -8.48
N ARG A 369 -0.74 2.38 -8.11
CA ARG A 369 -1.78 3.17 -7.44
C ARG A 369 -2.68 3.90 -8.44
N VAL A 370 -2.11 4.35 -9.54
CA VAL A 370 -2.75 5.17 -10.56
C VAL A 370 -3.33 4.26 -11.64
N ARG A 371 -4.47 3.62 -11.34
CA ARG A 371 -5.09 2.59 -12.20
C ARG A 371 -6.31 3.10 -12.97
N ASN A 372 -7.19 3.82 -12.28
CA ASN A 372 -8.46 4.23 -12.83
C ASN A 372 -8.33 5.59 -13.53
N PHE A 373 -9.21 5.84 -14.50
CA PHE A 373 -9.25 7.09 -15.25
C PHE A 373 -9.20 8.33 -14.34
N PHE A 374 -10.04 8.37 -13.31
CA PHE A 374 -10.06 9.49 -12.35
C PHE A 374 -8.73 9.65 -11.60
N THR A 375 -8.13 8.55 -11.13
CA THR A 375 -6.83 8.62 -10.43
C THR A 375 -5.69 9.04 -11.36
N LYS A 376 -5.77 8.70 -12.66
CA LYS A 376 -4.83 9.18 -13.68
C LYS A 376 -4.92 10.69 -13.85
N ILE A 377 -6.13 11.24 -13.95
CA ILE A 377 -6.35 12.70 -14.05
C ILE A 377 -5.82 13.43 -12.82
N VAL A 378 -6.23 12.99 -11.62
CA VAL A 378 -5.79 13.62 -10.36
C VAL A 378 -4.27 13.58 -10.23
N PHE A 379 -3.65 12.44 -10.56
CA PHE A 379 -2.20 12.33 -10.54
C PHE A 379 -1.54 13.32 -11.51
N LYS A 380 -2.01 13.41 -12.76
CA LYS A 380 -1.45 14.34 -13.76
C LYS A 380 -1.50 15.80 -13.30
N ILE A 381 -2.63 16.23 -12.74
CA ILE A 381 -2.80 17.61 -12.26
C ILE A 381 -1.83 17.90 -11.12
N LEU A 382 -1.83 17.05 -10.08
CA LEU A 382 -0.95 17.21 -8.93
C LEU A 382 0.52 17.12 -9.33
N TRP A 383 0.87 16.18 -10.20
CA TRP A 383 2.24 16.00 -10.68
C TRP A 383 2.74 17.23 -11.43
N LYS A 384 1.95 17.79 -12.34
CA LYS A 384 2.30 19.02 -13.06
C LYS A 384 2.53 20.20 -12.11
N LEU A 385 1.66 20.39 -11.12
CA LEU A 385 1.81 21.46 -10.14
C LEU A 385 3.09 21.31 -9.31
N ILE A 386 3.33 20.11 -8.77
CA ILE A 386 4.50 19.84 -7.91
C ILE A 386 5.80 19.91 -8.71
N ALA A 387 5.84 19.26 -9.88
CA ALA A 387 7.02 19.29 -10.74
C ALA A 387 7.32 20.72 -11.19
N LEU A 388 6.32 21.51 -11.60
CA LEU A 388 6.50 22.92 -11.95
C LEU A 388 7.06 23.74 -10.78
N GLY A 389 6.52 23.55 -9.58
CA GLY A 389 7.01 24.21 -8.37
C GLY A 389 8.46 23.87 -8.07
N ALA A 390 8.80 22.57 -8.08
CA ALA A 390 10.16 22.08 -7.84
C ALA A 390 11.16 22.61 -8.89
N CYS A 391 10.80 22.56 -10.18
CA CYS A 391 11.64 23.08 -11.27
C CYS A 391 11.90 24.58 -11.10
N THR A 392 10.85 25.35 -10.81
CA THR A 392 10.95 26.80 -10.62
C THR A 392 11.85 27.15 -9.43
N ALA A 393 11.67 26.45 -8.31
CA ALA A 393 12.47 26.64 -7.11
C ALA A 393 13.98 26.44 -7.38
N VAL A 394 14.34 25.39 -8.12
CA VAL A 394 15.75 25.08 -8.44
C VAL A 394 16.32 26.08 -9.44
N ILE A 395 15.56 26.49 -10.45
CA ILE A 395 16.02 27.54 -11.37
C ILE A 395 16.32 28.84 -10.61
N LEU A 396 15.48 29.21 -9.63
CA LEU A 396 15.68 30.43 -8.84
C LEU A 396 16.92 30.36 -7.94
N ASP A 397 17.13 29.23 -7.25
CA ASP A 397 18.28 29.03 -6.38
C ASP A 397 19.60 29.03 -7.15
N HIS A 398 19.62 28.33 -8.28
CA HIS A 398 20.84 28.07 -9.02
C HIS A 398 21.07 29.03 -10.18
N ARG A 399 20.22 30.07 -10.35
CA ARG A 399 20.34 31.07 -11.43
C ARG A 399 21.72 31.72 -11.51
N LYS A 400 22.36 31.98 -10.36
CA LYS A 400 23.68 32.61 -10.30
C LYS A 400 24.74 31.66 -10.82
N THR A 401 24.73 30.42 -10.35
CA THR A 401 25.65 29.37 -10.79
C THR A 401 25.46 29.05 -12.27
N PHE A 402 24.22 28.96 -12.75
CA PHE A 402 23.95 28.78 -14.17
C PHE A 402 24.48 29.93 -15.02
N LYS A 403 24.30 31.19 -14.57
CA LYS A 403 24.87 32.36 -15.26
C LYS A 403 26.40 32.28 -15.33
N VAL A 404 27.07 31.93 -14.22
CA VAL A 404 28.53 31.81 -14.15
C VAL A 404 29.06 30.72 -15.08
N LEU A 405 28.33 29.60 -15.20
CA LEU A 405 28.71 28.46 -16.06
C LEU A 405 28.21 28.57 -17.52
N GLY A 406 27.56 29.68 -17.89
CA GLY A 406 26.96 29.85 -19.21
C GLY A 406 25.85 28.84 -19.52
N ILE A 407 25.12 28.38 -18.51
CA ILE A 407 23.96 27.50 -18.62
C ILE A 407 22.71 28.38 -18.76
N SER A 408 21.90 28.14 -19.78
CA SER A 408 20.64 28.86 -19.97
C SER A 408 19.56 28.36 -19.00
N ASN A 409 19.01 29.27 -18.19
CA ASN A 409 17.89 28.97 -17.28
C ASN A 409 16.69 28.39 -18.03
N TRP A 410 16.33 28.97 -19.18
CA TRP A 410 15.18 28.54 -19.98
C TRP A 410 15.37 27.14 -20.56
N LYS A 411 16.53 26.86 -21.17
CA LYS A 411 16.83 25.52 -21.71
C LYS A 411 16.85 24.47 -20.59
N THR A 412 17.34 24.84 -19.41
CA THR A 412 17.36 23.95 -18.24
C THR A 412 15.95 23.69 -17.73
N PHE A 413 15.11 24.72 -17.64
CA PHE A 413 13.69 24.59 -17.29
C PHE A 413 12.93 23.69 -18.27
N GLN A 414 13.13 23.88 -19.57
CA GLN A 414 12.54 23.00 -20.60
C GLN A 414 12.98 21.55 -20.41
N LYS A 415 14.26 21.31 -20.05
CA LYS A 415 14.76 19.96 -19.83
C LYS A 415 14.17 19.31 -18.59
N PHE A 416 14.02 20.04 -17.49
CA PHE A 416 13.29 19.53 -16.33
C PHE A 416 11.86 19.11 -16.69
N GLN A 417 11.13 19.94 -17.44
CA GLN A 417 9.76 19.65 -17.87
C GLN A 417 9.68 18.44 -18.83
N GLU A 418 10.71 18.17 -19.62
CA GLU A 418 10.80 16.98 -20.48
C GLU A 418 10.94 15.69 -19.65
N ILE A 419 11.82 15.70 -18.64
CA ILE A 419 12.02 14.56 -17.74
C ILE A 419 10.74 14.34 -16.91
N ALA A 420 10.12 15.40 -16.39
CA ALA A 420 8.87 15.32 -15.66
C ALA A 420 7.73 14.73 -16.49
N ARG A 421 7.60 15.11 -17.77
CA ARG A 421 6.62 14.52 -18.71
C ARG A 421 6.91 13.05 -18.98
N SER A 422 8.18 12.70 -19.19
CA SER A 422 8.59 11.30 -19.40
C SER A 422 8.27 10.43 -18.18
N ALA A 423 8.44 10.95 -16.96
CA ALA A 423 8.04 10.28 -15.72
C ALA A 423 6.50 10.13 -15.65
N GLU A 424 5.73 11.18 -15.99
CA GLU A 424 4.26 11.12 -16.06
C GLU A 424 3.80 9.99 -17.00
N ASP A 425 4.32 9.96 -18.22
CA ASP A 425 3.93 8.98 -19.23
C ASP A 425 4.27 7.55 -18.81
N CYS A 426 5.42 7.35 -18.16
CA CYS A 426 5.80 6.05 -17.62
C CYS A 426 4.86 5.57 -16.49
N ILE A 427 4.33 6.49 -15.69
CA ILE A 427 3.43 6.16 -14.58
C ILE A 427 2.00 5.90 -15.05
N VAL A 428 1.54 6.69 -16.03
CA VAL A 428 0.14 6.70 -16.47
C VAL A 428 -0.13 5.69 -17.61
N SER A 429 0.87 5.35 -18.42
CA SER A 429 0.69 4.42 -19.53
C SER A 429 0.55 2.96 -19.08
N ASP A 430 -0.38 2.23 -19.70
CA ASP A 430 -0.65 0.82 -19.37
C ASP A 430 0.30 -0.17 -20.09
N ARG A 431 1.20 0.33 -20.96
CA ARG A 431 2.15 -0.50 -21.72
C ARG A 431 3.25 -1.01 -20.79
N ASN A 432 3.55 -2.32 -20.85
CA ASN A 432 4.71 -2.92 -20.17
C ASN A 432 5.99 -2.29 -20.71
N SER A 433 6.46 -1.24 -20.07
CA SER A 433 7.49 -0.39 -20.64
C SER A 433 8.86 -0.68 -20.03
N ASN A 434 9.33 -1.93 -20.19
CA ASN A 434 10.78 -2.15 -20.30
C ASN A 434 11.38 -1.31 -21.46
N ARG A 435 10.55 -0.76 -22.36
CA ARG A 435 10.91 0.13 -23.47
C ARG A 435 10.80 1.65 -23.21
N SER A 436 10.08 2.15 -22.21
CA SER A 436 9.87 3.63 -22.10
C SER A 436 11.00 4.35 -21.37
N LEU A 437 11.66 3.68 -20.43
CA LEU A 437 12.74 4.28 -19.64
C LEU A 437 14.13 3.97 -20.21
N SER A 438 14.27 3.00 -21.12
CA SER A 438 15.43 2.89 -22.01
C SER A 438 15.42 3.99 -23.10
N LEU A 439 14.26 4.65 -23.27
CA LEU A 439 14.07 5.84 -24.11
C LEU A 439 14.09 7.14 -23.32
N ILE A 440 14.54 7.12 -22.06
CA ILE A 440 15.25 8.28 -21.55
C ILE A 440 16.52 8.37 -22.42
N ARG A 441 16.43 9.08 -23.56
CA ARG A 441 17.55 9.60 -24.33
C ARG A 441 18.28 10.64 -23.48
N ILE A 442 18.78 10.26 -22.31
CA ILE A 442 19.77 11.03 -21.56
C ILE A 442 21.18 10.75 -22.10
N SER A 443 21.37 9.68 -22.89
CA SER A 443 22.65 9.30 -23.50
C SER A 443 22.95 9.93 -24.87
N LYS A 444 22.07 10.75 -25.44
CA LYS A 444 22.35 11.54 -26.66
C LYS A 444 21.86 12.98 -26.52
N LEU A 445 22.47 13.74 -25.61
CA LEU A 445 22.49 15.20 -25.56
C LEU A 445 23.69 15.61 -24.71
#